data_AF-A0A2P2P8Z3-F1
#
_entry.id   AF-A0A2P2P8Z3-F1
#
_cell.length_a   1.000
_cell.length_b   1.000
_cell.length_c   1.000
_cell.angle_alpha   90.00
_cell.angle_beta   90.00
_cell.angle_gamma   90.00
#
_symmetry.space_group_name_H-M   'P 1'
#
loop_
_entity.id
_entity.type
_entity.pdbx_description
1 polymer ?
#
loop_
_entity_poly.entity_id
_entity_poly.type
_entity_poly.pdbx_seq_one_letter_code
_entity_poly.pdbx_strand_id
1 'polypeptide(L)'
;MVHCAYNSLWMGNFIHPDWDMFQSTHPCAEFHAASRAISGGPIYVSDAVGKHNFPLLKRLVLPDGSILRCEYHALPTRDCLFEDPLHDGKTMLKIWNLNKFTGVIGAFNCQGGGWCRETRQNKCASQFSHKVTTKTNARDIEWNSGKSPICTEGVQSFAMYLSQAKRLILSKPDQNMEIALEPFNFELVTVSPVAVLAGKSVQFAPIGLVNMLNAGGAIQSMTYNDDANSVQIGIKGTGEMRIFASEKPKACKIDGKDVAFEYEGSTVVVQVSRPSPSGLSTAEYLF
;
A
#
# COMPACT_ATOMS: atom_id res chain seq x y z
N MET A 1 14.97 -8.99 -0.07
CA MET A 1 14.03 -8.00 -0.63
C MET A 1 14.51 -7.51 -1.99
N VAL A 2 15.64 -6.79 -2.09
CA VAL A 2 16.17 -6.32 -3.39
C VAL A 2 16.24 -7.44 -4.42
N HIS A 3 16.96 -8.54 -4.12
CA HIS A 3 17.00 -9.70 -5.03
C HIS A 3 15.61 -10.26 -5.35
N CYS A 4 14.67 -10.29 -4.40
CA CYS A 4 13.31 -10.76 -4.65
C CYS A 4 12.58 -9.87 -5.65
N ALA A 5 12.66 -8.54 -5.49
CA ALA A 5 12.03 -7.57 -6.39
C ALA A 5 12.59 -7.65 -7.82
N TYR A 6 13.92 -7.72 -7.97
CA TYR A 6 14.54 -7.83 -9.29
C TYR A 6 14.31 -9.21 -9.93
N ASN A 7 14.28 -10.28 -9.13
CA ASN A 7 13.91 -11.61 -9.62
C ASN A 7 12.44 -11.65 -10.07
N SER A 8 11.53 -10.94 -9.39
CA SER A 8 10.12 -10.85 -9.81
C SER A 8 9.97 -10.30 -11.23
N LEU A 9 10.83 -9.35 -11.64
CA LEU A 9 10.80 -8.79 -13.01
C LEU A 9 10.97 -9.87 -14.08
N TRP A 10 11.87 -10.82 -13.85
CA TRP A 10 12.11 -11.91 -14.78
C TRP A 10 11.12 -13.05 -14.57
N MET A 11 11.01 -13.54 -13.33
CA MET A 11 10.31 -14.79 -13.00
C MET A 11 8.80 -14.62 -12.84
N GLY A 12 8.31 -13.42 -12.50
CA GLY A 12 6.89 -13.15 -12.21
C GLY A 12 5.94 -13.38 -13.39
N ASN A 13 6.48 -13.50 -14.61
CA ASN A 13 5.73 -13.85 -15.82
C ASN A 13 5.40 -15.35 -15.91
N PHE A 14 6.13 -16.21 -15.18
CA PHE A 14 6.02 -17.67 -15.28
C PHE A 14 5.58 -18.31 -13.96
N ILE A 15 5.97 -17.72 -12.84
CA ILE A 15 5.69 -18.23 -11.50
C ILE A 15 5.13 -17.12 -10.63
N HIS A 16 4.49 -17.51 -9.53
CA HIS A 16 4.12 -16.57 -8.47
C HIS A 16 5.33 -16.38 -7.54
N PRO A 17 5.96 -15.20 -7.47
CA PRO A 17 7.16 -15.01 -6.67
C PRO A 17 6.88 -15.13 -5.16
N ASP A 18 7.71 -15.92 -4.47
CA ASP A 18 7.73 -16.01 -3.02
C ASP A 18 8.94 -15.22 -2.48
N TRP A 19 8.69 -14.33 -1.51
CA TRP A 19 9.71 -13.45 -0.93
C TRP A 19 10.32 -14.01 0.36
N ASP A 20 10.02 -15.27 0.67
CA ASP A 20 10.50 -16.03 1.80
C ASP A 20 10.05 -15.47 3.15
N MET A 21 10.19 -16.30 4.18
CA MET A 21 9.81 -16.03 5.56
C MET A 21 10.50 -14.78 6.12
N PHE A 22 9.94 -14.22 7.18
CA PHE A 22 10.62 -13.24 8.03
C PHE A 22 10.30 -13.49 9.51
N GLN A 23 11.10 -12.90 10.40
CA GLN A 23 10.85 -12.94 11.83
C GLN A 23 10.20 -11.63 12.26
N SER A 24 9.03 -11.71 12.89
CA SER A 24 8.27 -10.54 13.35
C SER A 24 8.91 -9.86 14.56
N THR A 25 9.84 -10.54 15.24
CA THR A 25 10.65 -9.98 16.34
C THR A 25 12.03 -9.48 15.90
N HIS A 26 12.37 -9.54 14.61
CA HIS A 26 13.64 -9.03 14.11
C HIS A 26 13.74 -7.50 14.28
N PRO A 27 14.93 -6.89 14.53
CA PRO A 27 15.07 -5.44 14.62
C PRO A 27 14.51 -4.67 13.42
N CYS A 28 14.63 -5.23 12.22
CA CYS A 28 14.06 -4.69 10.97
C CYS A 28 12.71 -5.34 10.58
N ALA A 29 11.94 -5.88 11.53
CA ALA A 29 10.74 -6.66 11.22
C ALA A 29 9.67 -5.86 10.45
N GLU A 30 9.46 -4.58 10.78
CA GLU A 30 8.48 -3.75 10.04
C GLU A 30 8.87 -3.57 8.58
N PHE A 31 10.16 -3.33 8.31
CA PHE A 31 10.71 -3.22 6.97
C PHE A 31 10.49 -4.49 6.15
N HIS A 32 10.72 -5.65 6.77
CA HIS A 32 10.42 -6.94 6.15
C HIS A 32 8.92 -7.16 5.94
N ALA A 33 8.09 -6.91 6.95
CA ALA A 33 6.64 -7.03 6.87
C ALA A 33 6.06 -6.18 5.72
N ALA A 34 6.45 -4.92 5.63
CA ALA A 34 6.02 -4.01 4.58
C ALA A 34 6.37 -4.51 3.18
N SER A 35 7.59 -5.03 3.01
CA SER A 35 8.01 -5.61 1.73
C SER A 35 7.21 -6.85 1.31
N ARG A 36 6.79 -7.69 2.27
CA ARG A 36 5.91 -8.83 1.98
C ARG A 36 4.47 -8.37 1.73
N ALA A 37 4.01 -7.31 2.39
CA ALA A 37 2.67 -6.77 2.16
C ALA A 37 2.48 -6.27 0.72
N ILE A 38 3.52 -5.63 0.15
CA ILE A 38 3.50 -5.15 -1.24
C ILE A 38 3.91 -6.23 -2.25
N SER A 39 4.58 -7.32 -1.87
CA SER A 39 5.14 -8.30 -2.82
C SER A 39 4.09 -8.94 -3.72
N GLY A 40 2.84 -9.04 -3.24
CA GLY A 40 1.78 -9.81 -3.88
C GLY A 40 1.94 -11.32 -3.72
N GLY A 41 2.98 -11.77 -3.02
CA GLY A 41 3.26 -13.16 -2.72
C GLY A 41 2.59 -13.65 -1.42
N PRO A 42 2.87 -14.90 -1.01
CA PRO A 42 2.52 -15.38 0.31
C PRO A 42 3.31 -14.66 1.42
N ILE A 43 2.79 -14.72 2.64
CA ILE A 43 3.42 -14.13 3.82
C ILE A 43 3.59 -15.23 4.88
N TYR A 44 4.84 -15.55 5.18
CA TYR A 44 5.20 -16.56 6.18
C TYR A 44 6.07 -15.93 7.28
N VAL A 45 5.85 -16.38 8.52
CA VAL A 45 6.67 -15.98 9.67
C VAL A 45 7.47 -17.17 10.19
N SER A 46 8.72 -16.94 10.54
CA SER A 46 9.65 -17.95 11.08
C SER A 46 10.12 -17.60 12.50
N ASP A 47 9.21 -17.00 13.27
CA ASP A 47 9.42 -16.69 14.68
C ASP A 47 9.60 -17.97 15.51
N ALA A 48 10.36 -17.86 16.60
CA ALA A 48 10.37 -18.90 17.61
C ALA A 48 8.98 -19.02 18.27
N VAL A 49 8.57 -20.24 18.61
CA VAL A 49 7.28 -20.51 19.25
C VAL A 49 7.11 -19.64 20.50
N GLY A 50 5.98 -18.93 20.58
CA GLY A 50 5.67 -18.03 21.69
C GLY A 50 6.35 -16.65 21.62
N LYS A 51 7.19 -16.39 20.62
CA LYS A 51 7.89 -15.11 20.42
C LYS A 51 7.40 -14.42 19.14
N HIS A 52 6.14 -14.00 19.14
CA HIS A 52 5.54 -13.28 18.02
C HIS A 52 5.28 -11.82 18.36
N ASN A 53 5.53 -10.94 17.40
CA ASN A 53 5.09 -9.55 17.47
C ASN A 53 3.66 -9.41 16.92
N PHE A 54 2.67 -9.75 17.75
CA PHE A 54 1.25 -9.66 17.36
C PHE A 54 0.81 -8.27 16.87
N PRO A 55 1.25 -7.14 17.47
CA PRO A 55 0.96 -5.81 16.91
C PRO A 55 1.34 -5.67 15.44
N LEU A 56 2.53 -6.13 15.05
CA LEU A 56 2.97 -6.11 13.65
C LEU A 56 2.15 -7.08 12.78
N LEU A 57 1.93 -8.31 13.25
CA LEU A 57 1.20 -9.33 12.48
C LEU A 57 -0.26 -8.93 12.20
N LYS A 58 -0.91 -8.21 13.12
CA LYS A 58 -2.26 -7.65 12.94
C LYS A 58 -2.33 -6.54 11.88
N ARG A 59 -1.20 -6.03 11.40
CA ARG A 59 -1.11 -5.13 10.23
C ARG A 59 -1.00 -5.89 8.90
N LEU A 60 -0.84 -7.21 8.93
CA LEU A 60 -0.72 -8.09 7.76
C LEU A 60 -1.92 -9.03 7.61
N VAL A 61 -2.40 -9.56 8.74
CA VAL A 61 -3.42 -10.62 8.79
C VAL A 61 -4.72 -10.05 9.36
N LEU A 62 -5.82 -10.37 8.68
CA LEU A 62 -7.18 -10.01 9.07
C LEU A 62 -7.70 -10.92 10.19
N PRO A 63 -8.79 -10.54 10.90
CA PRO A 63 -9.37 -11.39 11.94
C PRO A 63 -9.81 -12.78 11.48
N ASP A 64 -10.12 -12.95 10.18
CA ASP A 64 -10.47 -14.23 9.56
C ASP A 64 -9.25 -15.10 9.17
N GLY A 65 -8.04 -14.63 9.47
CA GLY A 65 -6.78 -15.30 9.13
C GLY A 65 -6.30 -15.08 7.69
N SER A 66 -7.07 -14.39 6.86
CA SER A 66 -6.66 -14.05 5.50
C SER A 66 -5.78 -12.79 5.45
N ILE A 67 -5.16 -12.52 4.30
CA ILE A 67 -4.32 -11.34 4.09
C ILE A 67 -4.89 -10.43 3.00
N LEU A 68 -4.51 -9.15 3.05
CA LEU A 68 -4.77 -8.19 1.99
C LEU A 68 -3.64 -8.25 0.95
N ARG A 69 -3.68 -9.25 0.08
CA ARG A 69 -2.65 -9.47 -0.94
C ARG A 69 -2.88 -8.56 -2.14
N CYS A 70 -1.80 -8.00 -2.69
CA CYS A 70 -1.85 -7.32 -3.99
C CYS A 70 -2.22 -8.31 -5.12
N GLU A 71 -2.79 -7.80 -6.21
CA GLU A 71 -3.27 -8.59 -7.36
C GLU A 71 -2.14 -8.97 -8.34
N TYR A 72 -1.05 -8.21 -8.34
CA TYR A 72 0.13 -8.45 -9.18
C TYR A 72 1.33 -8.83 -8.31
N HIS A 73 2.51 -9.00 -8.91
CA HIS A 73 3.76 -9.17 -8.17
C HIS A 73 4.53 -7.85 -8.15
N ALA A 74 5.24 -7.56 -7.05
CA ALA A 74 5.96 -6.31 -6.94
C ALA A 74 7.13 -6.24 -7.93
N LEU A 75 7.23 -5.13 -8.65
CA LEU A 75 8.29 -4.84 -9.61
C LEU A 75 9.02 -3.55 -9.25
N PRO A 76 10.33 -3.43 -9.53
CA PRO A 76 11.05 -2.17 -9.42
C PRO A 76 10.40 -1.09 -10.31
N THR A 77 10.39 0.16 -9.84
CA THR A 77 10.06 1.29 -10.70
C THR A 77 11.15 1.48 -11.75
N ARG A 78 10.79 2.10 -12.88
CA ARG A 78 11.68 2.21 -14.05
C ARG A 78 12.98 2.94 -13.74
N ASP A 79 12.93 3.93 -12.86
CA ASP A 79 14.06 4.80 -12.51
C ASP A 79 15.11 4.13 -11.62
N CYS A 80 14.78 3.05 -10.90
CA CYS A 80 15.77 2.29 -10.12
C CYS A 80 16.16 0.95 -10.77
N LEU A 81 15.62 0.63 -11.96
CA LEU A 81 15.77 -0.69 -12.58
C LEU A 81 17.22 -1.10 -12.86
N PHE A 82 18.11 -0.15 -13.15
CA PHE A 82 19.53 -0.40 -13.45
C PHE A 82 20.48 0.22 -12.43
N GLU A 83 19.96 0.66 -11.29
CA GLU A 83 20.74 1.26 -10.20
C GLU A 83 20.98 0.24 -9.08
N ASP A 84 21.96 0.51 -8.21
CA ASP A 84 22.28 -0.34 -7.04
C ASP A 84 21.69 0.26 -5.74
N PRO A 85 20.51 -0.20 -5.29
CA PRO A 85 19.87 0.33 -4.08
C PRO A 85 20.55 -0.11 -2.76
N LEU A 86 21.64 -0.88 -2.83
CA LEU A 86 22.34 -1.41 -1.66
C LEU A 86 23.65 -0.69 -1.37
N HIS A 87 24.40 -0.28 -2.40
CA HIS A 87 25.80 0.15 -2.20
C HIS A 87 26.25 1.38 -3.00
N ASP A 88 25.34 2.12 -3.64
CA ASP A 88 25.73 3.34 -4.36
C ASP A 88 25.62 4.62 -3.53
N GLY A 89 25.05 4.53 -2.32
CA GLY A 89 24.86 5.68 -1.45
C GLY A 89 23.90 6.75 -1.99
N LYS A 90 22.99 6.43 -2.90
CA LYS A 90 22.05 7.42 -3.45
C LYS A 90 20.67 6.82 -3.74
N THR A 91 20.61 5.57 -4.17
CA THR A 91 19.41 4.99 -4.74
C THR A 91 18.52 4.40 -3.65
N MET A 92 17.26 4.80 -3.67
CA MET A 92 16.21 4.15 -2.89
C MET A 92 15.59 3.04 -3.74
N LEU A 93 15.40 1.84 -3.17
CA LEU A 93 14.60 0.82 -3.87
C LEU A 93 13.15 1.31 -3.87
N LYS A 94 12.62 1.57 -5.06
CA LYS A 94 11.19 1.79 -5.25
C LYS A 94 10.61 0.58 -5.98
N ILE A 95 9.53 0.05 -5.44
CA ILE A 95 8.76 -1.04 -6.03
C ILE A 95 7.29 -0.66 -6.07
N TRP A 96 6.54 -1.19 -7.03
CA TRP A 96 5.12 -0.95 -7.15
C TRP A 96 4.34 -2.24 -7.33
N ASN A 97 3.06 -2.21 -6.96
CA ASN A 97 2.10 -3.28 -7.18
C ASN A 97 0.67 -2.69 -7.32
N LEU A 98 -0.31 -3.53 -7.66
CA LEU A 98 -1.70 -3.18 -7.86
C LEU A 98 -2.60 -3.91 -6.86
N ASN A 99 -3.60 -3.21 -6.35
CA ASN A 99 -4.81 -3.77 -5.76
C ASN A 99 -5.96 -3.63 -6.77
N LYS A 100 -7.17 -4.03 -6.40
CA LYS A 100 -8.34 -3.97 -7.30
C LYS A 100 -8.72 -2.55 -7.77
N PHE A 101 -8.55 -1.56 -6.91
CA PHE A 101 -8.99 -0.17 -7.16
C PHE A 101 -7.89 0.88 -6.89
N THR A 102 -6.74 0.45 -6.38
CA THR A 102 -5.62 1.33 -6.02
C THR A 102 -4.30 0.71 -6.45
N GLY A 103 -3.29 1.54 -6.69
CA GLY A 103 -1.91 1.11 -6.77
C GLY A 103 -1.22 1.28 -5.41
N VAL A 104 -0.07 0.65 -5.24
CA VAL A 104 0.79 0.85 -4.08
C VAL A 104 2.23 1.00 -4.54
N ILE A 105 2.94 1.98 -3.97
CA ILE A 105 4.37 2.18 -4.15
C ILE A 105 5.03 1.96 -2.81
N GLY A 106 6.07 1.13 -2.76
CA GLY A 106 6.91 0.95 -1.61
C GLY A 106 8.29 1.54 -1.87
N ALA A 107 8.68 2.49 -1.05
CA ALA A 107 10.00 3.13 -1.07
C ALA A 107 10.80 2.60 0.13
N PHE A 108 11.96 2.01 -0.13
CA PHE A 108 12.79 1.33 0.87
C PHE A 108 14.23 1.82 0.79
N ASN A 109 14.75 2.37 1.89
CA ASN A 109 16.18 2.62 1.99
C ASN A 109 16.90 1.32 2.37
N CYS A 110 17.43 0.63 1.36
CA CYS A 110 18.18 -0.62 1.54
C CYS A 110 19.69 -0.41 1.66
N GLN A 111 20.16 0.84 1.70
CA GLN A 111 21.58 1.16 1.63
C GLN A 111 22.38 0.62 2.82
N GLY A 112 23.54 0.05 2.51
CA GLY A 112 24.40 -0.65 3.44
C GLY A 112 23.95 -2.08 3.75
N GLY A 113 22.80 -2.56 3.27
CA GLY A 113 22.38 -3.94 3.43
C GLY A 113 23.02 -4.87 2.40
N GLY A 114 23.49 -6.05 2.79
CA GLY A 114 24.00 -7.00 1.79
C GLY A 114 24.27 -8.40 2.34
N TRP A 115 24.20 -9.39 1.45
CA TRP A 115 24.63 -10.76 1.75
C TRP A 115 26.08 -10.96 1.28
N CYS A 116 26.98 -11.29 2.20
CA CYS A 116 28.36 -11.65 1.87
C CYS A 116 28.44 -13.13 1.54
N ARG A 117 28.81 -13.45 0.30
CA ARG A 117 28.87 -14.84 -0.20
C ARG A 117 29.99 -15.64 0.48
N GLU A 118 31.11 -14.99 0.76
CA GLU A 118 32.30 -15.60 1.36
C GLU A 118 32.02 -16.06 2.79
N THR A 119 31.39 -15.20 3.60
CA THR A 119 31.08 -15.53 5.00
C THR A 119 29.70 -16.15 5.17
N ARG A 120 28.88 -16.22 4.12
CA ARG A 120 27.49 -16.71 4.13
C ARG A 120 26.66 -16.07 5.24
N GLN A 121 26.78 -14.75 5.37
CA GLN A 121 26.09 -13.97 6.39
C GLN A 121 25.73 -12.60 5.82
N ASN A 122 24.68 -11.99 6.37
CA ASN A 122 24.39 -10.59 6.11
C ASN A 122 25.51 -9.72 6.71
N LYS A 123 26.11 -8.86 5.89
CA LYS A 123 27.07 -7.85 6.32
C LYS A 123 26.51 -6.47 6.02
N CYS A 124 26.70 -5.58 6.97
CA CYS A 124 26.38 -4.17 6.76
C CYS A 124 27.59 -3.46 6.16
N ALA A 125 27.43 -2.88 4.98
CA ALA A 125 28.37 -1.93 4.39
C ALA A 125 28.05 -0.53 4.91
N SER A 126 28.44 -0.26 6.16
CA SER A 126 28.04 0.93 6.91
C SER A 126 28.43 2.25 6.23
N GLN A 127 29.45 2.25 5.38
CA GLN A 127 29.87 3.42 4.59
C GLN A 127 28.80 3.92 3.61
N PHE A 128 27.82 3.08 3.26
CA PHE A 128 26.68 3.46 2.41
C PHE A 128 25.40 3.71 3.21
N SER A 129 25.41 3.41 4.52
CA SER A 129 24.21 3.46 5.35
C SER A 129 23.91 4.90 5.80
N HIS A 130 23.35 5.68 4.90
CA HIS A 130 22.91 7.05 5.17
C HIS A 130 21.50 7.33 4.63
N LYS A 131 20.96 8.46 5.06
CA LYS A 131 19.67 8.96 4.60
C LYS A 131 19.70 9.21 3.09
N VAL A 132 18.74 8.65 2.37
CA VAL A 132 18.56 8.90 0.92
C VAL A 132 17.19 9.49 0.66
N THR A 133 17.10 10.26 -0.42
CA THR A 133 15.88 10.93 -0.88
C THR A 133 15.55 10.46 -2.29
N THR A 134 14.28 10.18 -2.54
CA THR A 134 13.77 9.85 -3.88
C THR A 134 12.53 10.68 -4.21
N LYS A 135 12.19 10.73 -5.50
CA LYS A 135 10.95 11.31 -6.00
C LYS A 135 10.02 10.20 -6.46
N THR A 136 8.73 10.35 -6.18
CA THR A 136 7.71 9.42 -6.66
C THR A 136 6.44 10.14 -7.06
N ASN A 137 5.70 9.56 -8.00
CA ASN A 137 4.40 10.04 -8.46
C ASN A 137 3.54 8.85 -8.94
N ALA A 138 2.32 9.11 -9.39
CA ALA A 138 1.41 8.06 -9.81
C ALA A 138 1.88 7.26 -11.04
N ARG A 139 2.78 7.80 -11.88
CA ARG A 139 3.35 7.11 -13.06
C ARG A 139 4.45 6.10 -12.72
N ASP A 140 4.91 6.04 -11.48
CA ASP A 140 5.79 4.95 -11.03
C ASP A 140 5.06 3.59 -11.03
N ILE A 141 3.73 3.60 -11.09
CA ILE A 141 2.89 2.40 -11.18
C ILE A 141 2.54 2.14 -12.66
N GLU A 142 2.77 0.92 -13.14
CA GLU A 142 2.32 0.50 -14.47
C GLU A 142 0.86 0.01 -14.41
N TRP A 143 -0.09 0.94 -14.41
CA TRP A 143 -1.53 0.73 -14.16
C TRP A 143 -2.23 -0.30 -15.07
N ASN A 144 -1.67 -0.52 -16.27
CA ASN A 144 -2.20 -1.46 -17.27
C ASN A 144 -1.69 -2.90 -17.10
N SER A 145 -0.97 -3.18 -16.02
CA SER A 145 -0.37 -4.49 -15.76
C SER A 145 -1.31 -5.47 -15.06
N GLY A 146 -0.99 -6.76 -15.16
CA GLY A 146 -1.73 -7.82 -14.48
C GLY A 146 -3.05 -8.21 -15.17
N LYS A 147 -3.89 -8.95 -14.45
CA LYS A 147 -5.15 -9.49 -14.98
C LYS A 147 -6.32 -8.51 -14.90
N SER A 148 -6.21 -7.50 -14.05
CA SER A 148 -7.28 -6.54 -13.76
C SER A 148 -6.68 -5.13 -13.75
N PRO A 149 -6.40 -4.56 -14.94
CA PRO A 149 -5.81 -3.24 -15.05
C PRO A 149 -6.77 -2.16 -14.52
N ILE A 150 -6.21 -1.08 -13.98
CA ILE A 150 -6.97 0.09 -13.52
C ILE A 150 -6.88 1.14 -14.62
N CYS A 151 -8.02 1.52 -15.20
CA CYS A 151 -8.05 2.59 -16.19
C CYS A 151 -7.75 3.94 -15.52
N THR A 152 -6.66 4.59 -15.95
CA THR A 152 -6.29 5.94 -15.52
C THR A 152 -6.43 6.98 -16.63
N GLU A 153 -7.06 6.63 -17.75
CA GLU A 153 -7.31 7.57 -18.85
C GLU A 153 -8.26 8.68 -18.37
N GLY A 154 -7.90 9.93 -18.63
CA GLY A 154 -8.68 11.10 -18.19
C GLY A 154 -8.57 11.46 -16.70
N VAL A 155 -7.87 10.66 -15.88
CA VAL A 155 -7.67 10.94 -14.44
C VAL A 155 -6.76 12.16 -14.26
N GLN A 156 -7.32 13.23 -13.68
CA GLN A 156 -6.63 14.51 -13.50
C GLN A 156 -5.80 14.58 -12.21
N SER A 157 -6.12 13.76 -11.21
CA SER A 157 -5.45 13.76 -9.91
C SER A 157 -5.53 12.41 -9.22
N PHE A 158 -4.61 12.18 -8.30
CA PHE A 158 -4.50 10.98 -7.48
C PHE A 158 -4.45 11.38 -6.01
N ALA A 159 -5.20 10.66 -5.17
CA ALA A 159 -5.03 10.71 -3.73
C ALA A 159 -3.93 9.73 -3.34
N MET A 160 -2.90 10.22 -2.65
CA MET A 160 -1.73 9.44 -2.24
C MET A 160 -1.62 9.46 -0.72
N TYR A 161 -1.76 8.29 -0.09
CA TYR A 161 -1.67 8.14 1.35
C TYR A 161 -0.33 7.50 1.74
N LEU A 162 0.48 8.25 2.49
CA LEU A 162 1.75 7.82 3.05
C LEU A 162 1.50 7.14 4.40
N SER A 163 1.73 5.83 4.47
CA SER A 163 1.37 5.00 5.63
C SER A 163 2.16 5.36 6.89
N GLN A 164 3.47 5.55 6.80
CA GLN A 164 4.33 5.87 7.93
C GLN A 164 4.15 7.32 8.36
N ALA A 165 4.11 8.26 7.40
CA ALA A 165 3.81 9.67 7.69
C ALA A 165 2.36 9.94 8.11
N LYS A 166 1.44 8.96 7.94
CA LYS A 166 -0.01 9.06 8.20
C LYS A 166 -0.65 10.27 7.53
N ARG A 167 -0.24 10.57 6.30
CA ARG A 167 -0.61 11.79 5.57
C ARG A 167 -1.21 11.47 4.22
N LEU A 168 -2.35 12.10 3.92
CA LEU A 168 -2.97 12.09 2.60
C LEU A 168 -2.57 13.36 1.84
N ILE A 169 -2.18 13.21 0.58
CA ILE A 169 -1.91 14.33 -0.32
C ILE A 169 -2.60 14.11 -1.66
N LEU A 170 -3.03 15.19 -2.29
CA LEU A 170 -3.54 15.18 -3.66
C LEU A 170 -2.40 15.54 -4.61
N SER A 171 -2.20 14.75 -5.66
CA SER A 171 -1.12 14.98 -6.64
C SER A 171 -1.66 14.87 -8.06
N LYS A 172 -1.13 15.70 -8.97
CA LYS A 172 -1.32 15.50 -10.41
C LYS A 172 -0.52 14.26 -10.86
N PRO A 173 -0.87 13.62 -12.01
CA PRO A 173 -0.19 12.41 -12.47
C PRO A 173 1.34 12.54 -12.56
N ASP A 174 1.83 13.70 -13.01
CA ASP A 174 3.26 14.01 -13.20
C ASP A 174 3.91 14.75 -12.04
N GLN A 175 3.16 15.05 -10.99
CA GLN A 175 3.66 15.84 -9.87
C GLN A 175 4.40 14.93 -8.90
N ASN A 176 5.71 15.13 -8.83
CA ASN A 176 6.59 14.43 -7.90
C ASN A 176 6.36 14.87 -6.46
N MET A 177 6.31 13.90 -5.55
CA MET A 177 6.56 14.11 -4.13
C MET A 177 7.94 13.59 -3.77
N GLU A 178 8.55 14.17 -2.73
CA GLU A 178 9.82 13.70 -2.18
C GLU A 178 9.61 12.81 -0.96
N ILE A 179 10.36 11.72 -0.90
CA ILE A 179 10.42 10.79 0.24
C ILE A 179 11.87 10.68 0.67
N ALA A 180 12.15 11.00 1.93
CA ALA A 180 13.49 10.91 2.51
C ALA A 180 13.48 9.94 3.69
N LEU A 181 14.32 8.91 3.63
CA LEU A 181 14.31 7.80 4.60
C LEU A 181 15.71 7.55 5.15
N GLU A 182 15.79 7.39 6.48
CA GLU A 182 16.97 6.82 7.13
C GLU A 182 17.20 5.37 6.69
N PRO A 183 18.42 4.82 6.84
CA PRO A 183 18.71 3.43 6.50
C PRO A 183 17.74 2.45 7.16
N PHE A 184 17.34 1.42 6.41
CA PHE A 184 16.43 0.36 6.85
C PHE A 184 15.02 0.85 7.27
N ASN A 185 14.64 2.05 6.86
CA ASN A 185 13.26 2.54 6.91
C ASN A 185 12.58 2.48 5.55
N PHE A 186 11.25 2.56 5.57
CA PHE A 186 10.40 2.45 4.39
C PHE A 186 9.25 3.45 4.44
N GLU A 187 8.60 3.65 3.31
CA GLU A 187 7.29 4.27 3.20
C GLU A 187 6.44 3.45 2.22
N LEU A 188 5.17 3.19 2.59
CA LEU A 188 4.19 2.60 1.68
C LEU A 188 3.19 3.68 1.31
N VAL A 189 3.08 3.94 0.01
CA VAL A 189 2.18 4.94 -0.55
C VAL A 189 1.05 4.23 -1.26
N THR A 190 -0.17 4.32 -0.69
CA THR A 190 -1.37 3.90 -1.42
C THR A 190 -1.76 5.00 -2.39
N VAL A 191 -1.88 4.68 -3.67
CA VAL A 191 -2.17 5.62 -4.75
C VAL A 191 -3.54 5.29 -5.33
N SER A 192 -4.48 6.21 -5.21
CA SER A 192 -5.84 6.03 -5.71
C SER A 192 -6.18 7.06 -6.78
N PRO A 193 -6.65 6.64 -7.97
CA PRO A 193 -7.27 7.55 -8.93
C PRO A 193 -8.42 8.31 -8.29
N VAL A 194 -8.54 9.60 -8.60
CA VAL A 194 -9.66 10.45 -8.15
C VAL A 194 -10.74 10.46 -9.22
N ALA A 195 -11.93 10.01 -8.85
CA ALA A 195 -13.14 10.09 -9.67
C ALA A 195 -13.94 11.35 -9.35
N VAL A 196 -14.77 11.80 -10.28
CA VAL A 196 -15.69 12.93 -10.10
C VAL A 196 -17.12 12.41 -10.19
N LEU A 197 -17.93 12.65 -9.16
CA LEU A 197 -19.34 12.25 -9.12
C LEU A 197 -20.18 13.18 -10.02
N ALA A 198 -21.00 12.60 -10.90
CA ALA A 198 -21.65 13.35 -11.98
C ALA A 198 -22.67 14.39 -11.48
N GLY A 199 -23.31 14.15 -10.33
CA GLY A 199 -24.39 15.00 -9.80
C GLY A 199 -23.94 16.24 -9.02
N LYS A 200 -22.71 16.27 -8.48
CA LYS A 200 -22.23 17.36 -7.61
C LYS A 200 -20.80 17.83 -7.87
N SER A 201 -20.11 17.26 -8.85
CA SER A 201 -18.67 17.52 -9.06
C SER A 201 -17.81 17.21 -7.83
N VAL A 202 -18.27 16.34 -6.94
CA VAL A 202 -17.51 15.88 -5.78
C VAL A 202 -16.40 14.96 -6.26
N GLN A 203 -15.17 15.26 -5.87
CA GLN A 203 -14.02 14.41 -6.12
C GLN A 203 -13.93 13.36 -5.02
N PHE A 204 -13.73 12.09 -5.40
CA PHE A 204 -13.69 10.96 -4.49
C PHE A 204 -12.56 10.01 -4.85
N ALA A 205 -11.83 9.51 -3.84
CA ALA A 205 -10.86 8.44 -4.03
C ALA A 205 -10.76 7.55 -2.77
N PRO A 206 -10.86 6.23 -2.89
CA PRO A 206 -10.69 5.33 -1.76
C PRO A 206 -9.22 5.21 -1.33
N ILE A 207 -8.93 5.09 -0.04
CA ILE A 207 -7.59 4.71 0.44
C ILE A 207 -7.59 3.29 0.99
N GLY A 208 -8.56 2.95 1.84
CA GLY A 208 -8.68 1.61 2.42
C GLY A 208 -8.43 1.60 3.93
N LEU A 209 -8.12 0.42 4.48
CA LEU A 209 -7.90 0.21 5.92
C LEU A 209 -6.47 0.58 6.30
N VAL A 210 -6.26 1.80 6.81
CA VAL A 210 -4.91 2.37 7.03
C VAL A 210 -4.16 1.77 8.22
N ASN A 211 -4.83 0.95 9.03
CA ASN A 211 -4.20 0.08 10.03
C ASN A 211 -3.47 -1.11 9.39
N MET A 212 -3.73 -1.44 8.12
CA MET A 212 -3.08 -2.52 7.39
C MET A 212 -1.91 -1.98 6.55
N LEU A 213 -0.86 -2.78 6.38
CA LEU A 213 0.29 -2.40 5.54
C LEU A 213 -0.08 -2.26 4.06
N ASN A 214 -0.99 -3.11 3.56
CA ASN A 214 -1.61 -2.95 2.24
C ASN A 214 -3.04 -2.41 2.38
N ALA A 215 -3.17 -1.12 2.71
CA ALA A 215 -4.46 -0.49 3.00
C ALA A 215 -5.48 -0.64 1.86
N GLY A 216 -5.05 -0.36 0.63
CA GLY A 216 -5.89 -0.44 -0.56
C GLY A 216 -6.37 -1.85 -0.92
N GLY A 217 -5.68 -2.88 -0.44
CA GLY A 217 -6.08 -4.27 -0.61
C GLY A 217 -7.40 -4.61 0.10
N ALA A 218 -7.84 -3.78 1.06
CA ALA A 218 -9.12 -3.96 1.75
C ALA A 218 -10.33 -3.70 0.85
N ILE A 219 -10.17 -2.95 -0.24
CA ILE A 219 -11.24 -2.52 -1.12
C ILE A 219 -11.56 -3.65 -2.11
N GLN A 220 -12.75 -4.24 -2.00
CA GLN A 220 -13.17 -5.40 -2.78
C GLN A 220 -14.18 -5.08 -3.86
N SER A 221 -14.98 -4.03 -3.69
CA SER A 221 -15.90 -3.50 -4.68
C SER A 221 -16.07 -1.99 -4.52
N MET A 222 -16.48 -1.33 -5.60
CA MET A 222 -16.79 0.09 -5.63
C MET A 222 -17.94 0.35 -6.59
N THR A 223 -18.91 1.15 -6.16
CA THR A 223 -20.06 1.52 -6.99
C THR A 223 -20.40 2.99 -6.75
N TYR A 224 -20.52 3.73 -7.84
CA TYR A 224 -20.96 5.12 -7.85
C TYR A 224 -22.46 5.14 -8.14
N ASN A 225 -23.22 5.85 -7.33
CA ASN A 225 -24.65 6.08 -7.56
C ASN A 225 -24.87 7.58 -7.74
N ASP A 226 -24.95 7.99 -9.00
CA ASP A 226 -25.10 9.39 -9.38
C ASP A 226 -26.46 9.97 -8.94
N ASP A 227 -27.54 9.17 -9.02
CA ASP A 227 -28.88 9.59 -8.61
C ASP A 227 -28.95 9.91 -7.12
N ALA A 228 -28.32 9.07 -6.30
CA ALA A 228 -28.27 9.23 -4.85
C ALA A 228 -27.07 10.09 -4.37
N ASN A 229 -26.20 10.55 -5.28
CA ASN A 229 -24.91 11.18 -4.97
C ASN A 229 -24.14 10.42 -3.88
N SER A 230 -24.01 9.11 -4.05
CA SER A 230 -23.36 8.24 -3.06
C SER A 230 -22.30 7.35 -3.66
N VAL A 231 -21.35 6.95 -2.81
CA VAL A 231 -20.34 5.96 -3.15
C VAL A 231 -20.43 4.81 -2.18
N GLN A 232 -20.54 3.60 -2.72
CA GLN A 232 -20.56 2.37 -1.96
C GLN A 232 -19.25 1.60 -2.17
N ILE A 233 -18.66 1.12 -1.08
CA ILE A 233 -17.40 0.38 -1.04
C ILE A 233 -17.58 -0.92 -0.27
N GLY A 234 -17.25 -2.05 -0.89
CA GLY A 234 -17.09 -3.32 -0.19
C GLY A 234 -15.70 -3.41 0.45
N ILE A 235 -15.66 -3.64 1.76
CA ILE A 235 -14.45 -3.63 2.59
C ILE A 235 -14.24 -5.01 3.20
N LYS A 236 -13.04 -5.57 3.00
CA LYS A 236 -12.58 -6.79 3.67
C LYS A 236 -11.70 -6.44 4.86
N GLY A 237 -12.11 -6.87 6.05
CA GLY A 237 -11.40 -6.62 7.30
C GLY A 237 -12.05 -5.56 8.18
N THR A 238 -11.30 -5.11 9.18
CA THR A 238 -11.76 -4.17 10.21
C THR A 238 -10.66 -3.17 10.54
N GLY A 239 -11.06 -1.99 11.02
CA GLY A 239 -10.17 -0.94 11.47
C GLY A 239 -10.52 0.41 10.88
N GLU A 240 -9.51 1.27 10.77
CA GLU A 240 -9.67 2.64 10.34
C GLU A 240 -9.70 2.73 8.82
N MET A 241 -10.90 2.99 8.26
CA MET A 241 -11.09 3.27 6.85
C MET A 241 -10.86 4.75 6.59
N ARG A 242 -10.00 5.06 5.61
CA ARG A 242 -9.85 6.42 5.08
C ARG A 242 -10.27 6.49 3.62
N ILE A 243 -10.87 7.61 3.25
CA ILE A 243 -11.10 8.01 1.86
C ILE A 243 -10.79 9.49 1.69
N PHE A 244 -10.47 9.91 0.47
CA PHE A 244 -10.44 11.31 0.08
C PHE A 244 -11.80 11.71 -0.48
N ALA A 245 -12.30 12.85 -0.02
CA ALA A 245 -13.48 13.52 -0.58
C ALA A 245 -13.32 15.04 -0.56
N SER A 246 -13.51 15.70 -1.70
CA SER A 246 -13.43 17.17 -1.81
C SER A 246 -14.46 17.90 -0.95
N GLU A 247 -15.58 17.25 -0.66
CA GLU A 247 -16.64 17.77 0.19
C GLU A 247 -16.90 16.82 1.36
N LYS A 248 -17.44 17.37 2.45
CA LYS A 248 -17.84 16.58 3.61
C LYS A 248 -19.08 15.76 3.27
N PRO A 249 -19.09 14.42 3.45
CA PRO A 249 -20.31 13.64 3.34
C PRO A 249 -21.38 14.13 4.31
N LYS A 250 -22.64 14.03 3.93
CA LYS A 250 -23.79 14.26 4.82
C LYS A 250 -23.95 13.13 5.83
N ALA A 251 -23.69 11.90 5.40
CA ALA A 251 -23.76 10.71 6.24
C ALA A 251 -22.78 9.65 5.74
N CYS A 252 -22.30 8.84 6.67
CA CYS A 252 -21.56 7.61 6.39
C CYS A 252 -22.32 6.45 7.01
N LYS A 253 -22.46 5.34 6.28
CA LYS A 253 -23.10 4.12 6.77
C LYS A 253 -22.17 2.93 6.63
N ILE A 254 -22.19 2.04 7.62
CA ILE A 254 -21.58 0.71 7.54
C ILE A 254 -22.69 -0.32 7.66
N ASP A 255 -22.81 -1.20 6.66
CA ASP A 255 -23.85 -2.22 6.56
C ASP A 255 -25.27 -1.65 6.72
N GLY A 256 -25.50 -0.48 6.10
CA GLY A 256 -26.77 0.24 6.13
C GLY A 256 -27.06 1.01 7.43
N LYS A 257 -26.17 0.98 8.42
CA LYS A 257 -26.33 1.70 9.69
C LYS A 257 -25.48 2.96 9.70
N ASP A 258 -26.07 4.09 10.11
CA ASP A 258 -25.34 5.34 10.27
C ASP A 258 -24.22 5.19 11.32
N VAL A 259 -23.04 5.71 10.97
CA VAL A 259 -21.86 5.71 11.84
C VAL A 259 -21.31 7.12 11.97
N ALA A 260 -20.70 7.39 13.12
CA ALA A 260 -19.90 8.59 13.29
C ALA A 260 -18.67 8.53 12.37
N PHE A 261 -18.32 9.68 11.82
CA PHE A 261 -17.13 9.84 10.98
C PHE A 261 -16.49 11.20 11.25
N GLU A 262 -15.18 11.25 11.04
CA GLU A 262 -14.41 12.49 11.10
C GLU A 262 -14.15 12.98 9.67
N TYR A 263 -14.06 14.30 9.51
CA TYR A 263 -13.70 14.93 8.24
C TYR A 263 -12.69 16.04 8.48
N GLU A 264 -11.44 15.79 8.09
CA GLU A 264 -10.32 16.70 8.28
C GLU A 264 -9.48 16.74 6.99
N GLY A 265 -9.17 17.93 6.49
CA GLY A 265 -8.30 18.11 5.32
C GLY A 265 -8.72 17.30 4.09
N SER A 266 -10.03 17.27 3.79
CA SER A 266 -10.61 16.48 2.69
C SER A 266 -10.43 14.96 2.83
N THR A 267 -10.14 14.48 4.05
CA THR A 267 -10.08 13.06 4.38
C THR A 267 -11.26 12.71 5.27
N VAL A 268 -12.01 11.68 4.90
CA VAL A 268 -13.05 11.09 5.76
C VAL A 268 -12.45 9.89 6.48
N VAL A 269 -12.67 9.81 7.79
CA VAL A 269 -12.20 8.70 8.63
C VAL A 269 -13.41 8.01 9.26
N VAL A 270 -13.52 6.70 9.05
CA VAL A 270 -14.60 5.86 9.58
C VAL A 270 -14.03 4.60 10.22
N GLN A 271 -14.58 4.19 11.37
CA GLN A 271 -14.19 2.93 12.02
C GLN A 271 -15.09 1.76 11.58
N VAL A 272 -14.48 0.77 10.92
CA VAL A 272 -15.13 -0.48 10.51
C VAL A 272 -14.94 -1.51 11.64
N SER A 273 -15.95 -1.66 12.49
CA SER A 273 -15.83 -2.31 13.80
C SER A 273 -16.33 -3.77 13.87
N ARG A 274 -16.96 -4.31 12.81
CA ARG A 274 -17.34 -5.72 12.74
C ARG A 274 -17.14 -6.27 11.33
N PRO A 275 -16.54 -7.46 11.16
CA PRO A 275 -16.75 -8.20 9.93
C PRO A 275 -18.21 -8.66 9.93
N SER A 276 -18.93 -8.37 8.85
CA SER A 276 -20.22 -9.02 8.61
C SER A 276 -20.05 -10.56 8.61
N PRO A 277 -21.12 -11.35 8.77
CA PRO A 277 -21.04 -12.81 8.68
C PRO A 277 -20.47 -13.31 7.34
N SER A 278 -20.52 -12.49 6.28
CA SER A 278 -19.95 -12.78 4.96
C SER A 278 -18.46 -12.40 4.83
N GLY A 279 -17.85 -11.82 5.87
CA GLY A 279 -16.46 -11.34 5.86
C GLY A 279 -16.23 -10.02 5.10
N LEU A 280 -17.30 -9.43 4.54
CA LEU A 280 -17.27 -8.18 3.78
C LEU A 280 -18.26 -7.17 4.36
N SER A 281 -17.77 -6.02 4.78
CA SER A 281 -18.62 -4.91 5.22
C SER A 281 -18.85 -3.95 4.06
N THR A 282 -19.99 -3.28 4.03
CA THR A 282 -20.31 -2.29 2.99
C THR A 282 -20.31 -0.89 3.61
N ALA A 283 -19.39 -0.03 3.17
CA ALA A 283 -19.37 1.38 3.52
C ALA A 283 -20.07 2.22 2.45
N GLU A 284 -20.97 3.10 2.85
CA GLU A 284 -21.67 4.03 1.98
C GLU A 284 -21.42 5.47 2.43
N TYR A 285 -21.04 6.33 1.49
CA TYR A 285 -20.79 7.76 1.72
C TYR A 285 -21.81 8.55 0.91
N LEU A 286 -22.65 9.33 1.59
CA LEU A 286 -23.73 10.12 0.99
C LEU A 286 -23.33 11.59 0.93
N PHE A 287 -23.38 12.24 -0.24
CA PHE A 287 -22.99 13.63 -0.45
C PHE A 287 -24.20 14.56 -0.69
#